data_AF-A0A832URZ1-F1
#
_entry.id   AF-A0A832URZ1-F1
#
_cell.length_a   1.000
_cell.length_b   1.000
_cell.length_c   1.000
_cell.angle_alpha   90.00
_cell.angle_beta   90.00
_cell.angle_gamma   90.00
#
_symmetry.space_group_name_H-M   'P 1'
#
loop_
_entity.id
_entity.type
_entity.pdbx_description
1 polymer ?
#
loop_
_entity_poly.entity_id
_entity_poly.type
_entity_poly.pdbx_seq_one_letter_code
_entity_poly.pdbx_strand_id
1 'polypeptide(L)'
;MIINADLHLHSRYSMATSKNMTPQTMAYEAMKKGLNLLATGDAFHSKWLEELEDNLNQVDDTGIYESKTPNVSTKFIVTNEVEDNERIHHLLIIPSLDVAWQMRDEFRVKNMDADGRPKIRMSGAEIADVARDYDCIIGPAHIFTPWTGIYKSYDSIYECYGQRVDFVELGLSSDTILADTIEELHEYTFLTNSDSHSPWPHRIGREFNRIELGDYSFEGLKSAIKRGSIVENYGINPRIGKYHETGCINCHKIHDIKSAIKNNMKCDCGGRIKKGVKSRIDELSTIQEGRHPKNRPHYQYLLPLAELLSVAHNKGVTTKYVQTRYDSLVEKFSNEINVLINVPIEKIADMDSNLANIIKSYRTKELNVIPGRGGQYGFVDYS
;
A
#
# COMPACT_ATOMS: atom_id res chain seq x y z
N MET A 1 -13.58 17.98 1.29
CA MET A 1 -14.32 16.72 1.00
C MET A 1 -13.49 15.53 1.45
N ILE A 2 -14.10 14.42 1.87
CA ILE A 2 -13.36 13.23 2.33
C ILE A 2 -13.45 12.13 1.27
N ILE A 3 -12.31 11.54 0.92
CA ILE A 3 -12.21 10.43 -0.05
C ILE A 3 -11.42 9.26 0.51
N ASN A 4 -11.63 8.06 -0.02
CA ASN A 4 -10.72 6.93 0.13
C ASN A 4 -9.85 6.80 -1.12
N ALA A 5 -8.52 6.72 -0.96
CA ALA A 5 -7.56 6.70 -2.05
C ALA A 5 -6.48 5.63 -1.86
N ASP A 6 -6.22 4.87 -2.92
CA ASP A 6 -5.11 3.92 -3.03
C ASP A 6 -4.20 4.38 -4.17
N LEU A 7 -3.00 4.87 -3.82
CA LEU A 7 -2.14 5.66 -4.68
C LEU A 7 -0.94 4.87 -5.24
N HIS A 8 -0.89 3.55 -5.02
CA HIS A 8 0.19 2.70 -5.51
C HIS A 8 -0.33 1.36 -6.01
N LEU A 9 -0.34 1.19 -7.34
CA LEU A 9 -0.77 -0.01 -8.04
C LEU A 9 0.15 -0.26 -9.25
N HIS A 10 0.06 -1.46 -9.82
CA HIS A 10 0.76 -1.83 -11.04
C HIS A 10 -0.20 -2.24 -12.16
N SER A 11 0.17 -1.90 -13.39
CA SER A 11 -0.52 -2.33 -14.59
C SER A 11 -0.12 -3.75 -15.00
N ARG A 12 -0.82 -4.29 -16.00
CA ARG A 12 -0.48 -5.58 -16.63
C ARG A 12 0.89 -5.62 -17.33
N TYR A 13 1.58 -4.49 -17.44
CA TYR A 13 2.94 -4.39 -18.00
C TYR A 13 4.05 -4.56 -16.96
N SER A 14 3.73 -4.52 -15.67
CA SER A 14 4.68 -4.89 -14.61
C SER A 14 4.86 -6.40 -14.47
N MET A 15 6.07 -6.83 -14.11
CA MET A 15 6.35 -8.23 -13.82
C MET A 15 5.46 -8.78 -12.70
N ALA A 16 5.01 -10.03 -12.86
CA ALA A 16 4.17 -10.74 -11.89
C ALA A 16 2.80 -10.09 -11.60
N THR A 17 2.33 -9.21 -12.49
CA THR A 17 1.02 -8.58 -12.41
C THR A 17 -0.03 -9.32 -13.24
N SER A 18 -1.27 -9.33 -12.77
CA SER A 18 -2.41 -9.93 -13.48
C SER A 18 -2.66 -9.23 -14.81
N LYS A 19 -2.94 -10.02 -15.85
CA LYS A 19 -3.39 -9.50 -17.17
C LYS A 19 -4.72 -8.74 -17.10
N ASN A 20 -5.48 -8.93 -16.01
CA ASN A 20 -6.73 -8.23 -15.75
C ASN A 20 -6.53 -6.85 -15.10
N MET A 21 -5.30 -6.40 -14.86
CA MET A 21 -5.02 -5.01 -14.49
C MET A 21 -5.21 -4.12 -15.73
N THR A 22 -6.47 -3.93 -16.12
CA THR A 22 -6.92 -3.00 -17.16
C THR A 22 -7.67 -1.85 -16.49
N PRO A 23 -7.70 -0.63 -17.09
CA PRO A 23 -8.34 0.52 -16.45
C PRO A 23 -9.81 0.25 -16.07
N GLN A 24 -10.54 -0.47 -16.92
CA GLN A 24 -11.96 -0.81 -16.70
C GLN A 24 -12.14 -1.76 -15.51
N THR A 25 -11.32 -2.82 -15.43
CA THR A 25 -11.43 -3.81 -14.35
C THR A 25 -11.00 -3.21 -13.02
N MET A 26 -9.91 -2.43 -13.03
CA MET A 26 -9.43 -1.68 -11.86
C MET A 26 -10.50 -0.73 -11.35
N ALA A 27 -11.13 0.05 -12.23
CA ALA A 27 -12.16 1.02 -11.85
C ALA A 27 -13.37 0.33 -11.20
N TYR A 28 -13.85 -0.77 -11.79
CA TYR A 28 -15.00 -1.53 -11.28
C TYR A 28 -14.73 -2.19 -9.93
N GLU A 29 -13.60 -2.87 -9.76
CA GLU A 29 -13.27 -3.52 -8.49
C GLU A 29 -12.93 -2.51 -7.38
N ALA A 30 -12.32 -1.37 -7.73
CA ALA A 30 -12.12 -0.25 -6.80
C ALA A 30 -13.45 0.38 -6.34
N MET A 31 -14.45 0.45 -7.22
CA MET A 31 -15.80 0.91 -6.85
C MET A 31 -16.45 -0.08 -5.87
N LYS A 32 -16.35 -1.39 -6.13
CA LYS A 32 -16.80 -2.44 -5.20
C LYS A 32 -16.07 -2.37 -3.86
N LYS A 33 -14.79 -2.04 -3.88
CA LYS A 33 -13.98 -1.81 -2.68
C LYS A 33 -14.46 -0.59 -1.89
N GLY A 34 -14.87 0.48 -2.57
CA GLY A 34 -15.28 1.76 -1.97
C GLY A 34 -14.18 2.83 -2.04
N LEU A 35 -13.26 2.71 -3.01
CA LEU A 35 -12.23 3.71 -3.30
C LEU A 35 -12.80 4.76 -4.24
N ASN A 36 -12.57 6.03 -3.91
CA ASN A 36 -12.99 7.16 -4.75
C ASN A 36 -11.91 7.50 -5.79
N LEU A 37 -10.64 7.39 -5.39
CA LEU A 37 -9.48 7.71 -6.20
C LEU A 37 -8.50 6.52 -6.24
N LEU A 38 -8.04 6.18 -7.44
CA LEU A 38 -7.12 5.07 -7.67
C LEU A 38 -5.90 5.53 -8.46
N ALA A 39 -4.71 5.05 -8.10
CA ALA A 39 -3.54 5.20 -8.93
C ALA A 39 -3.71 4.48 -10.28
N THR A 40 -3.22 5.10 -11.36
CA THR A 40 -3.07 4.40 -12.65
C THR A 40 -2.00 3.32 -12.56
N GLY A 41 -0.92 3.57 -11.82
CA GLY A 41 0.31 2.76 -11.87
C GLY A 41 1.01 2.87 -13.22
N ASP A 42 2.30 2.52 -13.24
CA ASP A 42 3.11 2.27 -14.45
C ASP A 42 3.02 3.34 -15.57
N ALA A 43 2.74 4.60 -15.22
CA ALA A 43 2.51 5.68 -16.17
C ALA A 43 3.76 6.15 -16.94
N PHE A 44 4.86 5.39 -16.95
CA PHE A 44 5.97 5.60 -17.89
C PHE A 44 6.06 4.55 -18.99
N HIS A 45 5.26 3.47 -18.94
CA HIS A 45 5.24 2.46 -19.98
C HIS A 45 4.35 2.90 -21.17
N SER A 46 4.90 2.96 -22.39
CA SER A 46 4.24 3.57 -23.57
C SER A 46 2.89 2.95 -23.87
N LYS A 47 2.84 1.63 -23.98
CA LYS A 47 1.59 0.91 -24.24
C LYS A 47 0.57 1.05 -23.11
N TRP A 48 1.02 1.35 -21.89
CA TRP A 48 0.09 1.57 -20.78
C TRP A 48 -0.48 2.99 -20.85
N LEU A 49 0.36 3.99 -21.13
CA LEU A 49 -0.09 5.35 -21.39
C LEU A 49 -1.12 5.41 -22.52
N GLU A 50 -0.85 4.77 -23.66
CA GLU A 50 -1.79 4.65 -24.78
C GLU A 50 -3.13 4.02 -24.31
N GLU A 51 -3.07 2.95 -23.51
CA GLU A 51 -4.28 2.34 -22.95
C GLU A 51 -5.03 3.24 -21.96
N LEU A 52 -4.31 4.04 -21.17
CA LEU A 52 -4.92 5.01 -20.26
C LEU A 52 -5.64 6.09 -21.06
N GLU A 53 -5.03 6.64 -22.11
CA GLU A 53 -5.65 7.65 -23.00
C GLU A 53 -6.88 7.08 -23.74
N ASP A 54 -6.79 5.83 -24.19
CA ASP A 54 -7.89 5.15 -24.87
C ASP A 54 -9.08 4.89 -23.94
N ASN A 55 -8.85 4.73 -22.62
CA ASN A 55 -9.89 4.27 -21.69
C ASN A 55 -10.29 5.26 -20.60
N LEU A 56 -9.57 6.37 -20.47
CA LEU A 56 -9.84 7.41 -19.49
C LEU A 56 -10.13 8.75 -20.19
N ASN A 57 -10.99 9.56 -19.59
CA ASN A 57 -11.15 10.97 -19.92
C ASN A 57 -10.63 11.81 -18.75
N GLN A 58 -9.91 12.88 -19.03
CA GLN A 58 -9.59 13.85 -18.00
C GLN A 58 -10.87 14.59 -17.56
N VAL A 59 -11.00 14.80 -16.25
CA VAL A 59 -12.08 15.59 -15.65
C VAL A 59 -11.66 17.05 -15.67
N ASP A 60 -12.09 17.78 -16.68
CA ASP A 60 -11.63 19.15 -16.95
C ASP A 60 -10.08 19.22 -16.91
N ASP A 61 -9.51 20.31 -16.39
CA ASP A 61 -8.06 20.48 -16.22
C ASP A 61 -7.57 20.11 -14.80
N THR A 62 -8.26 19.19 -14.12
CA THR A 62 -7.98 18.89 -12.69
C THR A 62 -6.80 17.93 -12.47
N GLY A 63 -6.30 17.27 -13.51
CA GLY A 63 -5.34 16.15 -13.38
C GLY A 63 -5.96 14.85 -12.84
N ILE A 64 -7.28 14.82 -12.66
CA ILE A 64 -8.06 13.63 -12.28
C ILE A 64 -8.71 13.07 -13.54
N TYR A 65 -8.80 11.74 -13.62
CA TYR A 65 -9.32 11.03 -14.78
C TYR A 65 -10.51 10.16 -14.40
N GLU A 66 -11.44 9.96 -15.32
CA GLU A 66 -12.58 9.07 -15.18
C GLU A 66 -12.55 7.95 -16.19
N SER A 67 -13.02 6.75 -15.79
CA SER A 67 -13.13 5.64 -16.74
C SER A 67 -14.22 5.92 -17.76
N LYS A 68 -13.95 5.62 -19.03
CA LYS A 68 -14.97 5.54 -20.09
C LYS A 68 -15.93 4.37 -19.89
N THR A 69 -15.68 3.49 -18.92
CA THR A 69 -16.57 2.38 -18.55
C THR A 69 -17.86 2.92 -17.92
N PRO A 70 -19.06 2.54 -18.44
CA PRO A 70 -20.31 2.97 -17.85
C PRO A 70 -20.48 2.50 -16.40
N ASN A 71 -21.21 3.29 -15.60
CA ASN A 71 -21.60 2.97 -14.22
C ASN A 71 -20.44 2.73 -13.25
N VAL A 72 -19.28 3.35 -13.48
CA VAL A 72 -18.16 3.33 -12.54
C VAL A 72 -17.90 4.75 -12.02
N SER A 73 -17.87 4.90 -10.69
CA SER A 73 -17.66 6.19 -10.02
C SER A 73 -16.21 6.46 -9.60
N THR A 74 -15.37 5.43 -9.57
CA THR A 74 -13.94 5.54 -9.25
C THR A 74 -13.23 6.45 -10.25
N LYS A 75 -12.46 7.40 -9.74
CA LYS A 75 -11.57 8.27 -10.52
C LYS A 75 -10.13 7.79 -10.43
N PHE A 76 -9.28 8.27 -11.32
CA PHE A 76 -7.87 7.94 -11.40
C PHE A 76 -6.99 9.17 -11.22
N ILE A 77 -5.80 8.94 -10.65
CA ILE A 77 -4.69 9.89 -10.66
C ILE A 77 -3.44 9.21 -11.20
N VAL A 78 -2.66 9.94 -11.98
CA VAL A 78 -1.51 9.39 -12.69
C VAL A 78 -0.38 9.14 -11.69
N THR A 79 0.12 7.91 -11.66
CA THR A 79 1.24 7.54 -10.79
C THR A 79 2.20 6.58 -11.49
N ASN A 80 3.44 6.56 -11.02
CA ASN A 80 4.43 5.57 -11.44
C ASN A 80 5.36 5.21 -10.28
N GLU A 81 5.70 3.93 -10.12
CA GLU A 81 6.80 3.49 -9.24
C GLU A 81 8.06 3.28 -10.08
N VAL A 82 9.22 3.76 -9.62
CA VAL A 82 10.52 3.54 -10.29
C VAL A 82 11.51 2.84 -9.34
N GLU A 83 12.42 2.04 -9.89
CA GLU A 83 13.52 1.40 -9.15
C GLU A 83 14.85 2.14 -9.43
N ASP A 84 15.56 2.58 -8.40
CA ASP A 84 16.84 3.30 -8.53
C ASP A 84 18.09 2.38 -8.60
N ASN A 85 19.28 2.97 -8.62
CA ASN A 85 20.55 2.24 -8.63
C ASN A 85 20.78 1.31 -7.42
N GLU A 86 20.21 1.64 -6.25
CA GLU A 86 20.29 0.84 -5.02
C GLU A 86 19.14 -0.17 -4.87
N ARG A 87 18.31 -0.27 -5.93
CA ARG A 87 17.09 -1.06 -6.00
C ARG A 87 16.02 -0.61 -5.00
N ILE A 88 16.03 0.67 -4.65
CA ILE A 88 15.01 1.30 -3.83
C ILE A 88 13.88 1.72 -4.75
N HIS A 89 12.65 1.55 -4.27
CA HIS A 89 11.49 1.99 -5.02
C HIS A 89 11.01 3.38 -4.58
N HIS A 90 10.61 4.18 -5.56
CA HIS A 90 10.14 5.55 -5.37
C HIS A 90 8.79 5.70 -6.07
N LEU A 91 7.79 6.22 -5.34
CA LEU A 91 6.47 6.49 -5.87
C LEU A 91 6.37 7.95 -6.30
N LEU A 92 5.96 8.16 -7.54
CA LEU A 92 5.66 9.47 -8.12
C LEU A 92 4.15 9.58 -8.36
N ILE A 93 3.57 10.69 -7.91
CA ILE A 93 2.21 11.11 -8.29
C ILE A 93 2.37 12.29 -9.24
N ILE A 94 1.81 12.14 -10.44
CA ILE A 94 2.14 12.93 -11.63
C ILE A 94 0.93 13.81 -11.99
N PRO A 95 1.13 15.10 -12.37
CA PRO A 95 0.03 16.02 -12.65
C PRO A 95 -0.94 15.57 -13.76
N SER A 96 -0.42 14.95 -14.83
CA SER A 96 -1.21 14.51 -15.98
C SER A 96 -0.50 13.42 -16.79
N LEU A 97 -1.24 12.79 -17.72
CA LEU A 97 -0.66 11.83 -18.68
C LEU A 97 0.35 12.53 -19.61
N ASP A 98 0.09 13.78 -20.00
CA ASP A 98 1.03 14.58 -20.80
C ASP A 98 2.37 14.80 -20.08
N VAL A 99 2.32 15.12 -18.78
CA VAL A 99 3.53 15.24 -17.96
C VAL A 99 4.23 13.89 -17.87
N ALA A 100 3.49 12.80 -17.71
CA ALA A 100 4.06 11.47 -17.67
C ALA A 100 4.79 11.12 -18.98
N TRP A 101 4.26 11.52 -20.14
CA TRP A 101 4.96 11.40 -21.43
C TRP A 101 6.26 12.21 -21.46
N GLN A 102 6.23 13.48 -21.04
CA GLN A 102 7.39 14.37 -21.06
C GLN A 102 8.52 13.85 -20.16
N MET A 103 8.19 13.38 -18.96
CA MET A 103 9.17 12.90 -17.99
C MET A 103 9.96 11.67 -18.45
N ARG A 104 9.45 10.91 -19.44
CA ARG A 104 10.13 9.69 -19.92
C ARG A 104 11.54 9.98 -20.42
N ASP A 105 11.75 11.13 -21.06
CA ASP A 105 13.00 11.51 -21.70
C ASP A 105 14.05 12.03 -20.70
N GLU A 106 13.62 12.38 -19.49
CA GLU A 106 14.49 12.89 -18.42
C GLU A 106 15.25 11.78 -17.69
N PHE A 107 14.70 10.56 -17.71
CA PHE A 107 15.25 9.44 -16.95
C PHE A 107 16.33 8.66 -17.72
N ARG A 108 17.47 8.43 -17.06
CA ARG A 108 18.54 7.57 -17.61
C ARG A 108 18.15 6.09 -17.51
N VAL A 109 17.48 5.55 -18.52
CA VAL A 109 17.01 4.15 -18.55
C VAL A 109 17.52 3.40 -19.79
N LYS A 110 17.73 2.07 -19.68
CA LYS A 110 18.11 1.26 -20.85
C LYS A 110 16.94 1.08 -21.82
N ASN A 111 15.76 0.82 -21.28
CA ASN A 111 14.51 0.67 -22.00
C ASN A 111 13.37 0.99 -21.02
N MET A 112 12.65 2.09 -21.27
CA MET A 112 11.52 2.52 -20.43
C MET A 112 10.36 1.53 -20.46
N ASP A 113 10.19 0.81 -21.58
CA ASP A 113 9.07 -0.10 -21.81
C ASP A 113 9.43 -1.57 -21.52
N ALA A 114 10.51 -1.81 -20.76
CA ALA A 114 10.91 -3.19 -20.41
C ALA A 114 10.03 -3.81 -19.32
N ASP A 115 9.48 -2.97 -18.44
CA ASP A 115 8.62 -3.34 -17.31
C ASP A 115 7.79 -2.10 -16.94
N GLY A 116 6.61 -2.29 -16.37
CA GLY A 116 5.78 -1.19 -15.86
C GLY A 116 6.45 -0.38 -14.75
N ARG A 117 7.35 -1.00 -13.97
CA ARG A 117 8.30 -0.31 -13.08
C ARG A 117 9.67 -0.22 -13.76
N PRO A 118 10.02 0.93 -14.36
CA PRO A 118 11.32 1.06 -15.02
C PRO A 118 12.45 1.13 -13.98
N LYS A 119 13.58 0.50 -14.34
CA LYS A 119 14.83 0.55 -13.57
C LYS A 119 15.67 1.72 -14.05
N ILE A 120 15.65 2.80 -13.29
CA ILE A 120 16.30 4.06 -13.63
C ILE A 120 17.73 4.06 -13.11
N ARG A 121 18.69 4.39 -13.98
CA ARG A 121 20.13 4.49 -13.66
C ARG A 121 20.45 5.83 -13.01
N MET A 122 19.73 6.15 -11.95
CA MET A 122 19.82 7.40 -11.18
C MET A 122 19.76 7.07 -9.69
N SER A 123 20.27 7.97 -8.85
CA SER A 123 20.04 7.91 -7.41
C SER A 123 18.63 8.40 -7.04
N GLY A 124 18.15 8.06 -5.85
CA GLY A 124 16.92 8.63 -5.31
C GLY A 124 16.90 10.17 -5.32
N ALA A 125 18.05 10.82 -5.04
CA ALA A 125 18.20 12.28 -5.12
C ALA A 125 17.94 12.82 -6.54
N GLU A 126 18.60 12.25 -7.56
CA GLU A 126 18.43 12.66 -8.96
C GLU A 126 16.99 12.43 -9.45
N ILE A 127 16.34 11.33 -9.03
CA ILE A 127 14.93 11.05 -9.34
C ILE A 127 14.00 12.08 -8.70
N ALA A 128 14.29 12.48 -7.45
CA ALA A 128 13.52 13.50 -6.75
C ALA A 128 13.67 14.90 -7.37
N ASP A 129 14.83 15.23 -7.94
CA ASP A 129 15.02 16.48 -8.67
C ASP A 129 14.15 16.52 -9.92
N VAL A 130 14.18 15.46 -10.76
CA VAL A 130 13.30 15.36 -11.94
C VAL A 130 11.83 15.45 -11.55
N ALA A 131 11.40 14.75 -10.50
CA ALA A 131 10.02 14.80 -10.05
C ALA A 131 9.58 16.24 -9.69
N ARG A 132 10.45 17.02 -9.02
CA ARG A 132 10.14 18.40 -8.64
C ARG A 132 10.14 19.36 -9.82
N ASP A 133 11.01 19.17 -10.82
CA ASP A 133 11.03 19.99 -12.04
C ASP A 133 9.71 19.89 -12.82
N TYR A 134 9.01 18.76 -12.70
CA TYR A 134 7.68 18.52 -13.26
C TYR A 134 6.54 18.64 -12.25
N ASP A 135 6.82 19.22 -11.09
CA ASP A 135 5.84 19.52 -10.04
C ASP A 135 5.07 18.29 -9.51
N CYS A 136 5.69 17.11 -9.64
CA CYS A 136 5.20 15.85 -9.10
C CYS A 136 5.29 15.83 -7.57
N ILE A 137 4.53 14.91 -6.98
CA ILE A 137 4.66 14.52 -5.57
C ILE A 137 5.54 13.28 -5.53
N ILE A 138 6.54 13.24 -4.66
CA ILE A 138 7.46 12.11 -4.56
C ILE A 138 7.68 11.66 -3.11
N GLY A 139 7.83 10.34 -2.94
CA GLY A 139 8.23 9.71 -1.70
C GLY A 139 8.75 8.28 -1.92
N PRO A 140 9.54 7.72 -0.99
CA PRO A 140 9.96 6.32 -1.06
C PRO A 140 8.75 5.39 -0.87
N ALA A 141 8.65 4.37 -1.71
CA ALA A 141 7.63 3.35 -1.63
C ALA A 141 7.99 2.31 -0.54
N HIS A 142 6.94 1.77 0.11
CA HIS A 142 7.00 0.68 1.10
C HIS A 142 8.31 0.59 1.92
N ILE A 143 8.62 1.65 2.67
CA ILE A 143 9.95 1.96 3.21
C ILE A 143 10.59 0.86 4.09
N PHE A 144 9.77 0.00 4.70
CA PHE A 144 10.18 -1.08 5.59
C PHE A 144 10.28 -2.46 4.91
N THR A 145 9.97 -2.55 3.62
CA THR A 145 10.01 -3.81 2.87
C THR A 145 11.45 -4.36 2.80
N PRO A 146 11.73 -5.63 3.19
CA PRO A 146 13.09 -6.16 3.35
C PRO A 146 13.99 -6.28 2.10
N TRP A 147 13.54 -5.85 0.92
CA TRP A 147 14.25 -6.09 -0.36
C TRP A 147 14.52 -4.80 -1.12
N THR A 148 13.47 -4.00 -1.30
CA THR A 148 13.42 -2.81 -2.18
C THR A 148 12.92 -1.56 -1.44
N GLY A 149 12.65 -1.65 -0.13
CA GLY A 149 12.39 -0.49 0.71
C GLY A 149 13.68 0.25 1.06
N ILE A 150 13.59 1.57 1.24
CA ILE A 150 14.72 2.45 1.53
C ILE A 150 15.55 2.00 2.75
N TYR A 151 14.89 1.58 3.84
CA TYR A 151 15.59 1.20 5.08
C TYR A 151 16.33 -0.13 4.99
N LYS A 152 16.29 -0.84 3.86
CA LYS A 152 17.20 -1.98 3.62
C LYS A 152 18.59 -1.52 3.16
N SER A 153 18.69 -0.34 2.53
CA SER A 153 19.95 0.19 1.97
C SER A 153 20.49 1.40 2.75
N TYR A 154 19.63 2.22 3.35
CA TYR A 154 20.00 3.42 4.11
C TYR A 154 19.48 3.36 5.55
N ASP A 155 20.06 4.16 6.45
CA ASP A 155 19.60 4.31 7.84
C ASP A 155 18.70 5.55 8.03
N SER A 156 18.63 6.44 7.03
CA SER A 156 17.71 7.60 7.03
C SER A 156 17.16 7.92 5.64
N ILE A 157 16.04 8.66 5.58
CA ILE A 157 15.49 9.18 4.32
C ILE A 157 16.45 10.21 3.72
N TYR A 158 17.02 11.07 4.55
CA TYR A 158 17.94 12.12 4.11
C TYR A 158 19.20 11.57 3.43
N GLU A 159 19.76 10.44 3.88
CA GLU A 159 20.92 9.82 3.23
C GLU A 159 20.66 9.39 1.78
N CYS A 160 19.42 8.99 1.45
CA CYS A 160 19.05 8.57 0.10
C CYS A 160 18.79 9.75 -0.85
N TYR A 161 18.10 10.79 -0.35
CA TYR A 161 17.60 11.89 -1.18
C TYR A 161 18.45 13.16 -1.09
N GLY A 162 19.20 13.36 -0.01
CA GLY A 162 19.91 14.62 0.29
C GLY A 162 19.00 15.81 0.61
N GLN A 163 17.68 15.60 0.65
CA GLN A 163 16.65 16.62 0.85
C GLN A 163 15.33 15.97 1.26
N ARG A 164 14.41 16.77 1.78
CA ARG A 164 13.08 16.31 2.21
C ARG A 164 12.19 15.97 0.99
N VAL A 165 11.50 14.84 1.09
CA VAL A 165 10.45 14.38 0.16
C VAL A 165 9.05 14.71 0.70
N ASP A 166 8.00 14.52 -0.11
CA ASP A 166 6.65 14.97 0.24
C ASP A 166 5.91 14.02 1.20
N PHE A 167 6.18 12.72 1.09
CA PHE A 167 5.57 11.67 1.91
C PHE A 167 6.51 10.47 2.07
N VAL A 168 6.13 9.54 2.93
CA VAL A 168 6.70 8.18 2.95
C VAL A 168 5.56 7.16 2.90
N GLU A 169 5.73 6.07 2.14
CA GLU A 169 4.77 4.98 2.12
C GLU A 169 5.20 3.86 3.07
N LEU A 170 4.35 3.52 4.05
CA LEU A 170 4.68 2.52 5.07
C LEU A 170 4.85 1.11 4.47
N GLY A 171 3.90 0.74 3.61
CA GLY A 171 3.77 -0.58 3.02
C GLY A 171 3.37 -1.69 4.00
N LEU A 172 3.10 -2.87 3.46
CA LEU A 172 2.46 -4.02 4.14
C LEU A 172 3.19 -4.58 5.36
N SER A 173 4.42 -4.14 5.60
CA SER A 173 5.31 -4.68 6.65
C SER A 173 5.41 -3.78 7.88
N SER A 174 4.74 -2.64 7.89
CA SER A 174 4.76 -1.69 8.99
C SER A 174 3.40 -1.03 9.20
N ASP A 175 3.28 -0.29 10.29
CA ASP A 175 2.16 0.59 10.60
C ASP A 175 2.70 1.88 11.24
N THR A 176 1.79 2.79 11.58
CA THR A 176 2.16 4.04 12.27
C THR A 176 2.84 3.79 13.61
N ILE A 177 2.50 2.71 14.33
CA ILE A 177 3.05 2.44 15.66
C ILE A 177 4.53 2.12 15.57
N LEU A 178 4.91 1.26 14.63
CA LEU A 178 6.30 0.90 14.38
C LEU A 178 7.06 2.07 13.76
N ALA A 179 6.47 2.73 12.74
CA ALA A 179 7.14 3.81 12.02
C ALA A 179 7.46 5.02 12.91
N ASP A 180 6.53 5.41 13.79
CA ASP A 180 6.76 6.58 14.66
C ASP A 180 7.85 6.35 15.72
N THR A 181 8.38 5.13 15.89
CA THR A 181 9.58 4.93 16.74
C THR A 181 10.84 5.58 16.16
N ILE A 182 10.82 5.97 14.89
CA ILE A 182 11.89 6.68 14.18
C ILE A 182 11.52 8.16 14.11
N GLU A 183 12.21 9.00 14.89
CA GLU A 183 11.87 10.43 15.02
C GLU A 183 11.95 11.20 13.69
N GLU A 184 12.86 10.83 12.77
CA GLU A 184 12.92 11.41 11.42
C GLU A 184 11.55 11.37 10.72
N LEU A 185 10.77 10.30 10.93
CA LEU A 185 9.49 10.07 10.27
C LEU A 185 8.36 10.97 10.80
N HIS A 186 8.56 11.69 11.92
CA HIS A 186 7.56 12.58 12.51
C HIS A 186 7.25 13.79 11.61
N GLU A 187 8.19 14.16 10.74
CA GLU A 187 8.04 15.27 9.81
C GLU A 187 7.36 14.88 8.49
N TYR A 188 7.06 13.60 8.27
CA TYR A 188 6.51 13.11 7.00
C TYR A 188 5.04 12.72 7.11
N THR A 189 4.32 12.98 6.02
CA THR A 189 2.98 12.42 5.81
C THR A 189 3.10 10.94 5.48
N PHE A 190 2.35 10.09 6.18
CA PHE A 190 2.31 8.65 5.93
C PHE A 190 1.23 8.32 4.91
N LEU A 191 1.63 7.58 3.88
CA LEU A 191 0.72 6.91 2.96
C LEU A 191 0.74 5.40 3.19
N THR A 192 -0.42 4.79 2.99
CA THR A 192 -0.66 3.34 3.08
C THR A 192 -1.40 2.93 1.83
N ASN A 193 -0.71 2.27 0.90
CA ASN A 193 -1.21 1.92 -0.41
C ASN A 193 -1.01 0.42 -0.68
N SER A 194 -1.80 -0.12 -1.59
CA SER A 194 -1.89 -1.57 -1.72
C SER A 194 -0.68 -2.22 -2.39
N ASP A 195 0.07 -1.51 -3.23
CA ASP A 195 1.05 -2.14 -4.14
C ASP A 195 0.39 -3.31 -4.90
N SER A 196 -0.78 -3.03 -5.49
CA SER A 196 -1.63 -4.08 -6.04
C SER A 196 -1.13 -4.56 -7.40
N HIS A 197 -0.93 -5.89 -7.47
CA HIS A 197 -0.58 -6.64 -8.67
C HIS A 197 -1.78 -7.43 -9.23
N SER A 198 -2.99 -7.23 -8.71
CA SER A 198 -4.21 -7.84 -9.26
C SER A 198 -5.45 -7.00 -8.94
N PRO A 199 -6.46 -6.94 -9.82
CA PRO A 199 -7.52 -5.96 -9.67
C PRO A 199 -8.51 -6.30 -8.56
N TRP A 200 -8.45 -7.52 -8.02
CA TRP A 200 -9.47 -8.02 -7.11
C TRP A 200 -9.48 -7.27 -5.76
N PRO A 201 -10.64 -7.08 -5.11
CA PRO A 201 -10.77 -6.29 -3.87
C PRO A 201 -9.98 -6.82 -2.66
N HIS A 202 -9.54 -8.09 -2.71
CA HIS A 202 -8.62 -8.66 -1.72
C HIS A 202 -7.15 -8.28 -1.95
N ARG A 203 -6.86 -7.46 -2.98
CA ARG A 203 -5.56 -6.86 -3.28
C ARG A 203 -5.69 -5.34 -3.43
N ILE A 204 -6.52 -4.84 -4.36
CA ILE A 204 -6.80 -3.40 -4.48
C ILE A 204 -7.37 -2.87 -3.16
N GLY A 205 -6.82 -1.76 -2.66
CA GLY A 205 -7.23 -1.16 -1.39
C GLY A 205 -7.06 -2.07 -0.17
N ARG A 206 -6.16 -3.09 -0.22
CA ARG A 206 -5.78 -3.82 1.00
C ARG A 206 -5.08 -2.91 2.01
N GLU A 207 -4.47 -1.84 1.51
CA GLU A 207 -4.13 -0.63 2.25
C GLU A 207 -4.61 0.56 1.43
N PHE A 208 -5.11 1.60 2.10
CA PHE A 208 -5.57 2.83 1.47
C PHE A 208 -5.57 3.97 2.49
N ASN A 209 -5.83 5.19 2.02
CA ASN A 209 -5.83 6.39 2.82
C ASN A 209 -7.24 7.00 2.80
N ARG A 210 -7.72 7.49 3.94
CA ARG A 210 -8.84 8.42 3.97
C ARG A 210 -8.29 9.84 4.03
N ILE A 211 -8.55 10.64 3.02
CA ILE A 211 -7.91 11.95 2.80
C ILE A 211 -8.97 13.04 2.78
N GLU A 212 -8.70 14.15 3.47
CA GLU A 212 -9.47 15.38 3.33
C GLU A 212 -8.85 16.27 2.23
N LEU A 213 -9.60 16.48 1.15
CA LEU A 213 -9.22 17.34 0.04
C LEU A 213 -9.92 18.70 0.13
N GLY A 214 -9.21 19.77 -0.24
CA GLY A 214 -9.81 21.09 -0.46
C GLY A 214 -10.73 21.10 -1.68
N ASP A 215 -10.27 20.48 -2.76
CA ASP A 215 -10.95 20.29 -4.04
C ASP A 215 -10.50 18.97 -4.68
N TYR A 216 -11.29 18.43 -5.61
CA TYR A 216 -11.01 17.12 -6.21
C TYR A 216 -10.10 17.23 -7.45
N SER A 217 -8.84 17.62 -7.23
CA SER A 217 -7.81 17.76 -8.26
C SER A 217 -6.46 17.19 -7.81
N PHE A 218 -5.50 17.10 -8.74
CA PHE A 218 -4.09 16.83 -8.42
C PHE A 218 -3.54 17.84 -7.40
N GLU A 219 -3.80 19.14 -7.60
CA GLU A 219 -3.34 20.18 -6.68
C GLU A 219 -4.01 20.10 -5.29
N GLY A 220 -5.28 19.69 -5.27
CA GLY A 220 -6.00 19.37 -4.04
C GLY A 220 -5.35 18.22 -3.28
N LEU A 221 -4.98 17.13 -3.97
CA LEU A 221 -4.28 15.98 -3.38
C LEU A 221 -2.87 16.36 -2.91
N LYS A 222 -2.10 17.08 -3.72
CA LYS A 222 -0.77 17.58 -3.39
C LYS A 222 -0.77 18.46 -2.15
N SER A 223 -1.72 19.40 -2.09
CA SER A 223 -1.91 20.26 -0.92
C SER A 223 -2.32 19.47 0.32
N ALA A 224 -3.13 18.41 0.16
CA ALA A 224 -3.51 17.54 1.26
C ALA A 224 -2.31 16.73 1.79
N ILE A 225 -1.51 16.12 0.91
CA ILE A 225 -0.32 15.36 1.30
C ILE A 225 0.71 16.27 1.97
N LYS A 226 1.04 17.43 1.39
CA LYS A 226 2.03 18.36 1.96
C LYS A 226 1.63 18.93 3.32
N ARG A 227 0.33 19.10 3.57
CA ARG A 227 -0.22 19.56 4.87
C ARG A 227 -0.47 18.43 5.88
N GLY A 228 -0.37 17.17 5.46
CA GLY A 228 -0.71 16.03 6.31
C GLY A 228 -2.22 15.89 6.56
N SER A 229 -3.08 16.28 5.61
CA SER A 229 -4.54 16.19 5.69
C SER A 229 -5.08 14.76 5.48
N ILE A 230 -4.34 13.76 5.98
CA ILE A 230 -4.79 12.37 6.05
C ILE A 230 -5.67 12.25 7.29
N VAL A 231 -6.91 11.79 7.12
CA VAL A 231 -7.84 11.56 8.21
C VAL A 231 -7.48 10.26 8.93
N GLU A 232 -7.20 9.21 8.15
CA GLU A 232 -6.90 7.89 8.68
C GLU A 232 -6.15 7.06 7.63
N ASN A 233 -5.19 6.26 8.08
CA ASN A 233 -4.50 5.26 7.27
C ASN A 233 -5.14 3.90 7.53
N TYR A 234 -5.38 3.12 6.48
CA TYR A 234 -5.92 1.76 6.59
C TYR A 234 -4.94 0.78 6.01
N GLY A 235 -4.75 -0.35 6.69
CA GLY A 235 -3.94 -1.41 6.15
C GLY A 235 -3.91 -2.66 7.01
N ILE A 236 -3.03 -3.58 6.66
CA ILE A 236 -2.95 -4.88 7.33
C ILE A 236 -2.21 -4.72 8.66
N ASN A 237 -2.48 -5.58 9.64
CA ASN A 237 -1.65 -5.63 10.84
C ASN A 237 -0.26 -6.18 10.48
N PRO A 238 0.82 -5.39 10.57
CA PRO A 238 2.14 -5.81 10.10
C PRO A 238 2.69 -7.03 10.83
N ARG A 239 2.15 -7.34 12.03
CA ARG A 239 2.51 -8.54 12.78
C ARG A 239 2.26 -9.83 12.01
N ILE A 240 1.27 -9.87 11.11
CA ILE A 240 1.04 -11.08 10.31
C ILE A 240 2.02 -11.24 9.14
N GLY A 241 2.85 -10.23 8.85
CA GLY A 241 3.81 -10.27 7.75
C GLY A 241 4.84 -11.41 7.89
N LYS A 242 5.20 -12.05 6.76
CA LYS A 242 6.12 -13.22 6.71
C LYS A 242 7.45 -13.03 7.46
N TYR A 243 7.91 -11.79 7.53
CA TYR A 243 9.19 -11.41 8.09
C TYR A 243 9.03 -10.35 9.18
N HIS A 244 7.90 -10.32 9.89
CA HIS A 244 7.70 -9.36 10.97
C HIS A 244 8.73 -9.58 12.09
N GLU A 245 8.73 -10.77 12.68
CA GLU A 245 9.69 -11.16 13.72
C GLU A 245 10.97 -11.77 13.12
N THR A 246 12.08 -11.60 13.85
CA THR A 246 13.33 -12.32 13.56
C THR A 246 13.11 -13.80 13.82
N GLY A 247 13.36 -14.64 12.81
CA GLY A 247 13.05 -16.07 12.92
C GLY A 247 13.80 -16.98 11.97
N CYS A 248 13.87 -18.26 12.35
CA CYS A 248 14.47 -19.31 11.52
C CYS A 248 13.59 -19.60 10.28
N ILE A 249 14.22 -19.74 9.11
CA ILE A 249 13.49 -20.06 7.87
C ILE A 249 13.03 -21.52 7.77
N ASN A 250 13.51 -22.39 8.66
CA ASN A 250 13.20 -23.81 8.63
C ASN A 250 12.21 -24.21 9.72
N CYS A 251 12.51 -23.92 10.99
CA CYS A 251 11.64 -24.28 12.12
C CYS A 251 10.74 -23.14 12.62
N HIS A 252 10.86 -21.93 12.06
CA HIS A 252 10.06 -20.76 12.42
C HIS A 252 10.07 -20.38 13.91
N LYS A 253 11.09 -20.81 14.66
CA LYS A 253 11.40 -20.32 16.01
C LYS A 253 11.71 -18.82 15.92
N ILE A 254 11.08 -18.03 16.80
CA ILE A 254 11.38 -16.61 16.96
C ILE A 254 12.68 -16.47 17.77
N HIS A 255 13.53 -15.54 17.35
CA HIS A 255 14.80 -15.26 18.00
C HIS A 255 14.93 -13.77 18.30
N ASP A 256 15.47 -13.45 19.47
CA ASP A 256 16.03 -12.12 19.72
C ASP A 256 17.20 -11.86 18.76
N ILE A 257 17.23 -10.68 18.14
CA ILE A 257 18.22 -10.34 17.11
C ILE A 257 19.65 -10.31 17.67
N LYS A 258 19.86 -9.86 18.91
CA LYS A 258 21.20 -9.83 19.52
C LYS A 258 21.73 -11.25 19.74
N SER A 259 20.88 -12.17 20.18
CA SER A 259 21.20 -13.60 20.28
C SER A 259 21.46 -14.23 18.91
N ALA A 260 20.64 -13.91 17.90
CA ALA A 260 20.83 -14.42 16.54
C ALA A 260 22.19 -13.98 15.94
N ILE A 261 22.58 -12.72 16.12
CA ILE A 261 23.88 -12.20 15.65
C ILE A 261 25.04 -12.93 16.33
N LYS A 262 24.99 -13.13 17.66
CA LYS A 262 26.02 -13.87 18.40
C LYS A 262 26.20 -15.31 17.89
N ASN A 263 25.13 -15.92 17.40
CA ASN A 263 25.12 -17.25 16.81
C ASN A 263 25.30 -17.25 15.28
N ASN A 264 25.88 -16.19 14.70
CA ASN A 264 26.13 -16.05 13.26
C ASN A 264 24.88 -16.27 12.39
N MET A 265 23.71 -15.84 12.89
CA MET A 265 22.41 -16.02 12.24
C MET A 265 22.08 -17.49 11.94
N LYS A 266 22.55 -18.42 12.77
CA LYS A 266 22.29 -19.86 12.66
C LYS A 266 21.41 -20.34 13.82
N CYS A 267 20.34 -21.06 13.50
CA CYS A 267 19.43 -21.66 14.48
C CYS A 267 19.96 -23.02 14.96
N ASP A 268 19.53 -23.43 16.16
CA ASP A 268 19.85 -24.74 16.75
C ASP A 268 19.42 -25.92 15.86
N CYS A 269 18.39 -25.74 15.02
CA CYS A 269 17.94 -26.74 14.05
C CYS A 269 18.82 -26.80 12.77
N GLY A 270 19.89 -26.01 12.70
CA GLY A 270 20.77 -25.88 11.54
C GLY A 270 20.30 -24.87 10.48
N GLY A 271 19.05 -24.41 10.55
CA GLY A 271 18.49 -23.44 9.60
C GLY A 271 19.03 -22.02 9.77
N ARG A 272 18.97 -21.21 8.70
CA ARG A 272 19.34 -19.79 8.73
C ARG A 272 18.27 -18.96 9.45
N ILE A 273 18.69 -18.05 10.31
CA ILE A 273 17.83 -17.01 10.90
C ILE A 273 17.78 -15.83 9.94
N LYS A 274 16.59 -15.31 9.67
CA LYS A 274 16.40 -14.04 8.96
C LYS A 274 15.98 -12.96 9.95
N LYS A 275 16.63 -11.80 9.87
CA LYS A 275 16.25 -10.59 10.60
C LYS A 275 14.83 -10.20 10.19
N GLY A 276 14.00 -9.89 11.19
CA GLY A 276 12.64 -9.40 10.99
C GLY A 276 12.60 -7.90 10.75
N VAL A 277 11.52 -7.43 10.15
CA VAL A 277 11.24 -6.01 9.91
C VAL A 277 11.17 -5.26 11.23
N LYS A 278 10.52 -5.83 12.26
CA LYS A 278 10.46 -5.22 13.58
C LYS A 278 11.86 -4.96 14.14
N SER A 279 12.77 -5.94 14.03
CA SER A 279 14.15 -5.77 14.49
C SER A 279 14.93 -4.73 13.69
N ARG A 280 14.65 -4.57 12.39
CA ARG A 280 15.25 -3.48 11.60
C ARG A 280 14.72 -2.11 12.05
N ILE A 281 13.43 -2.00 12.34
CA ILE A 281 12.86 -0.77 12.89
C ILE A 281 13.49 -0.47 14.26
N ASP A 282 13.56 -1.46 15.15
CA ASP A 282 14.17 -1.32 16.49
C ASP A 282 15.65 -0.86 16.42
N GLU A 283 16.39 -1.18 15.35
CA GLU A 283 17.77 -0.68 15.11
C GLU A 283 17.82 0.82 14.79
N LEU A 284 16.77 1.34 14.15
CA LEU A 284 16.64 2.74 13.72
C LEU A 284 15.85 3.59 14.72
N SER A 285 15.12 2.97 15.64
CA SER A 285 14.28 3.65 16.61
C SER A 285 15.09 4.57 17.52
N THR A 286 14.72 5.85 17.55
CA THR A 286 15.29 6.86 18.44
C THR A 286 14.38 7.21 19.61
N ILE A 287 13.11 6.78 19.55
CA ILE A 287 12.12 7.02 20.61
C ILE A 287 11.40 5.73 21.03
N GLN A 288 10.83 5.76 22.23
CA GLN A 288 10.03 4.67 22.76
C GLN A 288 8.70 4.55 22.01
N GLU A 289 8.26 3.31 21.77
CA GLU A 289 6.94 2.99 21.19
C GLU A 289 5.79 3.68 21.94
N GLY A 290 4.77 4.10 21.19
CA GLY A 290 3.58 4.78 21.72
C GLY A 290 3.70 6.31 21.79
N ARG A 291 4.84 6.89 21.39
CA ARG A 291 4.99 8.34 21.20
C ARG A 291 4.70 8.70 19.75
N HIS A 292 3.57 9.36 19.52
CA HIS A 292 3.14 9.83 18.21
C HIS A 292 3.11 11.35 18.16
N PRO A 293 3.38 11.97 16.99
CA PRO A 293 3.03 13.37 16.76
C PRO A 293 1.55 13.62 17.08
N LYS A 294 1.24 14.77 17.67
CA LYS A 294 -0.14 15.10 18.11
C LYS A 294 -1.19 14.96 17.00
N ASN A 295 -0.80 15.25 15.77
CA ASN A 295 -1.67 15.24 14.59
C ASN A 295 -1.46 14.00 13.71
N ARG A 296 -0.78 12.96 14.22
CA ARG A 296 -0.57 11.73 13.46
C ARG A 296 -1.92 11.04 13.21
N PRO A 297 -2.29 10.73 11.96
CA PRO A 297 -3.51 9.99 11.68
C PRO A 297 -3.45 8.59 12.29
N HIS A 298 -4.62 8.09 12.72
CA HIS A 298 -4.70 6.72 13.20
C HIS A 298 -4.42 5.72 12.06
N TYR A 299 -3.79 4.60 12.40
CA TYR A 299 -3.69 3.44 11.52
C TYR A 299 -4.75 2.42 11.94
N GLN A 300 -5.72 2.15 11.08
CA GLN A 300 -6.78 1.19 11.33
C GLN A 300 -6.47 -0.13 10.63
N TYR A 301 -6.30 -1.19 11.43
CA TYR A 301 -6.13 -2.53 10.90
C TYR A 301 -7.41 -3.02 10.23
N LEU A 302 -7.27 -3.45 8.98
CA LEU A 302 -8.36 -3.98 8.19
C LEU A 302 -7.85 -5.08 7.28
N LEU A 303 -8.54 -6.23 7.29
CA LEU A 303 -8.37 -7.24 6.24
C LEU A 303 -9.50 -7.12 5.21
N PRO A 304 -9.23 -7.45 3.94
CA PRO A 304 -10.28 -7.47 2.94
C PRO A 304 -11.45 -8.38 3.31
N LEU A 305 -12.67 -7.97 2.96
CA LEU A 305 -13.90 -8.70 3.30
C LEU A 305 -13.89 -10.15 2.80
N ALA A 306 -13.34 -10.40 1.61
CA ALA A 306 -13.21 -11.76 1.08
C ALA A 306 -12.24 -12.64 1.91
N GLU A 307 -11.22 -12.05 2.53
CA GLU A 307 -10.31 -12.74 3.46
C GLU A 307 -11.05 -13.06 4.77
N LEU A 308 -11.84 -12.11 5.30
CA LEU A 308 -12.67 -12.35 6.48
C LEU A 308 -13.72 -13.43 6.25
N LEU A 309 -14.39 -13.44 5.10
CA LEU A 309 -15.31 -14.50 4.69
C LEU A 309 -14.61 -15.86 4.54
N SER A 310 -13.39 -15.86 3.99
CA SER A 310 -12.56 -17.06 3.86
C SER A 310 -12.27 -17.67 5.22
N VAL A 311 -11.92 -16.85 6.21
CA VAL A 311 -11.73 -17.28 7.60
C VAL A 311 -13.05 -17.76 8.22
N ALA A 312 -14.12 -16.96 8.12
CA ALA A 312 -15.43 -17.24 8.72
C ALA A 312 -16.00 -18.61 8.32
N HIS A 313 -15.68 -19.06 7.11
CA HIS A 313 -16.26 -20.27 6.51
C HIS A 313 -15.24 -21.36 6.16
N ASN A 314 -13.96 -21.12 6.44
CA ASN A 314 -12.86 -22.02 6.09
C ASN A 314 -12.91 -22.45 4.60
N LYS A 315 -13.02 -21.46 3.71
CA LYS A 315 -13.07 -21.64 2.23
C LYS A 315 -12.11 -20.67 1.57
N GLY A 316 -11.46 -21.08 0.48
CA GLY A 316 -10.55 -20.20 -0.25
C GLY A 316 -11.23 -18.92 -0.76
N VAL A 317 -10.49 -17.81 -0.73
CA VAL A 317 -10.98 -16.47 -1.12
C VAL A 317 -11.58 -16.42 -2.53
N THR A 318 -11.07 -17.23 -3.47
CA THR A 318 -11.53 -17.26 -4.88
C THR A 318 -12.67 -18.24 -5.13
N THR A 319 -13.15 -18.95 -4.12
CA THR A 319 -14.24 -19.92 -4.31
C THR A 319 -15.56 -19.22 -4.61
N LYS A 320 -16.41 -19.83 -5.45
CA LYS A 320 -17.78 -19.32 -5.72
C LYS A 320 -18.55 -19.06 -4.42
N TYR A 321 -18.34 -19.89 -3.40
CA TYR A 321 -18.98 -19.73 -2.09
C TYR A 321 -18.66 -18.39 -1.41
N VAL A 322 -17.38 -17.99 -1.40
CA VAL A 322 -16.93 -16.73 -0.81
C VAL A 322 -17.32 -15.56 -1.70
N GLN A 323 -17.12 -15.67 -3.02
CA GLN A 323 -17.39 -14.61 -3.97
C GLN A 323 -18.88 -14.23 -4.00
N THR A 324 -19.80 -15.20 -4.02
CA THR A 324 -21.25 -14.90 -3.99
C THR A 324 -21.67 -14.17 -2.71
N ARG A 325 -21.08 -14.51 -1.55
CA ARG A 325 -21.36 -13.80 -0.28
C ARG A 325 -20.79 -12.40 -0.29
N TYR A 326 -19.55 -12.24 -0.77
CA TYR A 326 -18.90 -10.95 -0.93
C TYR A 326 -19.76 -10.02 -1.80
N ASP A 327 -20.18 -10.49 -2.98
CA ASP A 327 -20.98 -9.70 -3.91
C ASP A 327 -22.35 -9.34 -3.29
N SER A 328 -23.00 -10.28 -2.59
CA SER A 328 -24.30 -10.02 -1.92
C SER A 328 -24.19 -8.95 -0.83
N LEU A 329 -23.09 -8.94 -0.05
CA LEU A 329 -22.83 -7.94 0.99
C LEU A 329 -22.56 -6.58 0.38
N VAL A 330 -21.70 -6.52 -0.65
CA VAL A 330 -21.37 -5.28 -1.36
C VAL A 330 -22.59 -4.70 -2.06
N GLU A 331 -23.43 -5.51 -2.69
CA GLU A 331 -24.66 -5.06 -3.33
C GLU A 331 -25.64 -4.47 -2.31
N LYS A 332 -25.85 -5.15 -1.17
CA LYS A 332 -26.78 -4.68 -0.14
C LYS A 332 -26.30 -3.43 0.61
N PHE A 333 -24.99 -3.33 0.82
CA PHE A 333 -24.36 -2.29 1.66
C PHE A 333 -23.44 -1.35 0.89
N SER A 334 -23.64 -1.25 -0.42
CA SER A 334 -22.95 -0.38 -1.38
C SER A 334 -21.50 -0.76 -1.72
N ASN A 335 -20.61 -0.96 -0.74
CA ASN A 335 -19.20 -1.30 -0.98
C ASN A 335 -18.53 -1.97 0.22
N GLU A 336 -17.36 -2.57 -0.02
CA GLU A 336 -16.59 -3.31 0.96
C GLU A 336 -16.20 -2.46 2.19
N ILE A 337 -15.61 -1.29 1.97
CA ILE A 337 -15.17 -0.39 3.05
C ILE A 337 -16.36 -0.02 3.95
N ASN A 338 -17.54 0.22 3.38
CA ASN A 338 -18.74 0.52 4.14
C ASN A 338 -19.20 -0.68 4.99
N VAL A 339 -19.19 -1.90 4.45
CA VAL A 339 -19.46 -3.14 5.19
C VAL A 339 -18.50 -3.28 6.38
N LEU A 340 -17.20 -3.06 6.14
CA LEU A 340 -16.17 -3.28 7.13
C LEU A 340 -16.19 -2.24 8.26
N ILE A 341 -16.52 -0.98 7.97
CA ILE A 341 -16.36 0.12 8.92
C ILE A 341 -17.68 0.62 9.49
N ASN A 342 -18.69 0.84 8.65
CA ASN A 342 -19.86 1.66 9.03
C ASN A 342 -21.13 0.84 9.27
N VAL A 343 -21.35 -0.25 8.55
CA VAL A 343 -22.59 -1.04 8.67
C VAL A 343 -22.70 -1.62 10.09
N PRO A 344 -23.82 -1.43 10.81
CA PRO A 344 -24.02 -2.02 12.13
C PRO A 344 -23.85 -3.54 12.13
N ILE A 345 -23.23 -4.10 13.17
CA ILE A 345 -22.90 -5.53 13.26
C ILE A 345 -24.16 -6.40 13.15
N GLU A 346 -25.29 -5.95 13.69
CA GLU A 346 -26.57 -6.64 13.66
C GLU A 346 -27.07 -6.85 12.22
N LYS A 347 -26.90 -5.82 11.35
CA LYS A 347 -27.29 -5.91 9.94
C LYS A 347 -26.39 -6.86 9.14
N ILE A 348 -25.12 -6.98 9.53
CA ILE A 348 -24.20 -7.96 8.95
C ILE A 348 -24.61 -9.36 9.42
N ALA A 349 -24.95 -9.52 10.70
CA ALA A 349 -25.34 -10.79 11.30
C ALA A 349 -26.59 -11.41 10.67
N ASP A 350 -27.55 -10.56 10.23
CA ASP A 350 -28.73 -10.98 9.45
C ASP A 350 -28.38 -11.71 8.15
N MET A 351 -27.20 -11.46 7.57
CA MET A 351 -26.73 -12.13 6.35
C MET A 351 -25.70 -13.22 6.64
N ASP A 352 -24.79 -12.95 7.56
CA ASP A 352 -23.67 -13.82 7.89
C ASP A 352 -23.20 -13.59 9.33
N SER A 353 -23.74 -14.39 10.26
CA SER A 353 -23.43 -14.25 11.68
C SER A 353 -21.98 -14.59 12.02
N ASN A 354 -21.33 -15.50 11.28
CA ASN A 354 -19.92 -15.82 11.49
C ASN A 354 -19.03 -14.64 11.11
N LEU A 355 -19.30 -14.03 9.94
CA LEU A 355 -18.60 -12.82 9.51
C LEU A 355 -18.81 -11.65 10.49
N ALA A 356 -20.04 -11.46 10.99
CA ALA A 356 -20.36 -10.39 11.92
C ALA A 356 -19.52 -10.44 13.20
N ASN A 357 -19.30 -11.64 13.74
CA ASN A 357 -18.42 -11.84 14.91
C ASN A 357 -16.97 -11.44 14.60
N ILE A 358 -16.44 -11.85 13.44
CA ILE A 358 -15.08 -11.50 13.03
C ILE A 358 -14.93 -10.00 12.83
N ILE A 359 -15.86 -9.34 12.12
CA ILE A 359 -15.82 -7.88 11.91
C ILE A 359 -15.92 -7.15 13.26
N LYS A 360 -16.73 -7.64 14.20
CA LYS A 360 -16.81 -7.08 15.55
C LYS A 360 -15.44 -7.06 16.23
N SER A 361 -14.68 -8.17 16.20
CA SER A 361 -13.32 -8.24 16.77
C SER A 361 -12.34 -7.25 16.15
N TYR A 362 -12.44 -7.00 14.83
CA TYR A 362 -11.65 -5.96 14.16
C TYR A 362 -12.01 -4.56 14.64
N ARG A 363 -13.31 -4.26 14.80
CA ARG A 363 -13.79 -2.95 15.23
C ARG A 363 -13.52 -2.68 16.71
N THR A 364 -13.54 -3.71 17.56
CA THR A 364 -13.24 -3.59 19.01
C THR A 364 -11.74 -3.70 19.32
N LYS A 365 -10.89 -3.96 18.33
CA LYS A 365 -9.43 -4.15 18.46
C LYS A 365 -9.04 -5.34 19.34
N GLU A 366 -9.92 -6.32 19.49
CA GLU A 366 -9.69 -7.55 20.27
C GLU A 366 -9.10 -8.65 19.37
N LEU A 367 -7.95 -8.38 18.74
CA LEU A 367 -7.29 -9.33 17.85
C LEU A 367 -6.12 -10.02 18.56
N ASN A 368 -6.22 -11.34 18.75
CA ASN A 368 -5.08 -12.14 19.17
C ASN A 368 -4.22 -12.48 17.94
N VAL A 369 -3.02 -11.91 17.84
CA VAL A 369 -2.18 -12.07 16.64
C VAL A 369 -0.94 -12.91 16.93
N ILE A 370 -0.84 -14.04 16.24
CA ILE A 370 0.38 -14.85 16.20
C ILE A 370 1.27 -14.29 15.08
N PRO A 371 2.45 -13.72 15.39
CA PRO A 371 3.21 -12.97 14.42
C PRO A 371 3.90 -13.87 13.39
N GLY A 372 4.08 -13.36 12.18
CA GLY A 372 4.85 -14.04 11.13
C GLY A 372 6.35 -13.94 11.36
N ARG A 373 7.09 -14.93 10.85
CA ARG A 373 8.54 -15.02 11.03
C ARG A 373 9.18 -15.93 9.99
N GLY A 374 10.43 -15.63 9.63
CA GLY A 374 11.26 -16.54 8.84
C GLY A 374 10.64 -16.99 7.50
N GLY A 375 9.74 -16.20 6.89
CA GLY A 375 9.06 -16.56 5.64
C GLY A 375 7.67 -17.15 5.80
N GLN A 376 7.23 -17.45 7.04
CA GLN A 376 5.88 -17.90 7.35
C GLN A 376 5.01 -16.71 7.76
N TYR A 377 3.85 -16.55 7.12
CA TYR A 377 2.85 -15.57 7.55
C TYR A 377 2.36 -15.90 8.95
N GLY A 378 2.13 -14.85 9.74
CA GLY A 378 1.35 -14.94 10.96
C GLY A 378 -0.13 -15.06 10.65
N PHE A 379 -0.94 -15.11 11.70
CA PHE A 379 -2.39 -15.14 11.57
C PHE A 379 -3.05 -14.51 12.77
N VAL A 380 -4.29 -14.10 12.57
CA VAL A 380 -5.18 -13.66 13.65
C VAL A 380 -5.93 -14.90 14.12
N ASP A 381 -5.91 -15.10 15.43
CA ASP A 381 -6.70 -16.11 16.10
C ASP A 381 -8.06 -15.51 16.50
N TYR A 382 -9.12 -16.13 15.99
CA TYR A 382 -10.51 -15.71 16.20
C TYR A 382 -11.28 -16.66 17.12
N SER A 383 -10.58 -17.60 17.78
CA SER A 383 -11.16 -18.60 18.68
C SER A 383 -11.79 -18.02 19.94
#